data_AF-T2J5V3-F1
#
_entry.id   AF-T2J5V3-F1
#
_cell.length_a   1.000
_cell.length_b   1.000
_cell.length_c   1.000
_cell.angle_alpha   90.00
_cell.angle_beta   90.00
_cell.angle_gamma   90.00
#
_symmetry.space_group_name_H-M   'P 1'
#
loop_
_entity.id
_entity.type
_entity.pdbx_description
1 polymer ?
#
loop_
_entity_poly.entity_id
_entity_poly.type
_entity_poly.pdbx_seq_one_letter_code
_entity_poly.pdbx_strand_id
1 'polypeptide(L)'
;MRCHSTPDVAPKSLLTTYGRENGFNWKLHEIVGAQMILVPADAVFESAKKLQVSVTSILIVCLALAIILINFFLRFSVTTPLKKMAQLAQRISTGDLSKEFAHPYNDEMGMLAASLNRMKVSLDIAMSMLNSETE
;
A
#
# COMPACT_ATOMS: atom_id res chain seq x y z
N MET A 1 -25.53 51.23 -33.72
CA MET A 1 -25.17 50.29 -34.79
C MET A 1 -26.28 50.33 -35.83
N ARG A 2 -26.08 51.00 -36.97
CA ARG A 2 -27.11 51.15 -38.04
C ARG A 2 -26.97 50.11 -39.15
N CYS A 3 -26.18 49.07 -38.94
CA CYS A 3 -25.87 48.10 -39.98
C CYS A 3 -26.86 46.92 -39.86
N HIS A 4 -27.84 46.88 -40.77
CA HIS A 4 -28.71 45.72 -41.03
C HIS A 4 -29.59 45.23 -39.87
N SER A 5 -29.92 46.11 -38.94
CA SER A 5 -30.76 45.77 -37.78
C SER A 5 -32.26 45.67 -38.12
N THR A 6 -32.73 46.31 -39.19
CA THR A 6 -34.11 46.20 -39.68
C THR A 6 -34.14 45.74 -41.14
N PRO A 7 -35.24 45.13 -41.61
CA PRO A 7 -35.34 44.65 -43.00
C PRO A 7 -35.18 45.75 -44.05
N ASP A 8 -35.43 47.01 -43.68
CA ASP A 8 -35.43 48.16 -44.61
C ASP A 8 -34.02 48.71 -44.87
N VAL A 9 -33.08 48.44 -43.96
CA VAL A 9 -31.67 48.81 -44.08
C VAL A 9 -30.76 47.60 -44.36
N ALA A 10 -31.35 46.42 -44.57
CA ALA A 10 -30.65 45.20 -44.94
C ALA A 10 -30.44 45.11 -46.46
N PRO A 11 -29.32 44.57 -46.96
CA PRO A 11 -29.09 44.40 -48.39
C PRO A 11 -30.06 43.36 -48.95
N LYS A 12 -30.44 43.52 -50.22
CA LYS A 12 -31.39 42.61 -50.90
C LYS A 12 -30.94 41.14 -50.86
N SER A 13 -29.62 40.89 -50.87
CA SER A 13 -29.06 39.54 -50.74
C SER A 13 -29.46 38.87 -49.43
N LEU A 14 -29.39 39.56 -48.29
CA LEU A 14 -29.78 39.02 -46.98
C LEU A 14 -31.28 38.75 -46.89
N LEU A 15 -32.11 39.65 -47.43
CA LEU A 15 -33.57 39.47 -47.44
C LEU A 15 -34.00 38.28 -48.29
N THR A 16 -33.26 37.99 -49.37
CA THR A 16 -33.54 36.85 -50.25
C THR A 16 -33.19 35.54 -49.56
N THR A 17 -32.10 35.51 -48.77
CA THR A 17 -31.64 34.28 -48.11
C THR A 17 -32.38 33.98 -46.80
N TYR A 18 -32.70 34.99 -45.98
CA TYR A 18 -33.24 34.79 -44.61
C TYR A 18 -34.67 35.31 -44.41
N GLY A 19 -35.25 35.96 -45.43
CA GLY A 19 -36.56 36.59 -45.36
C GLY A 19 -36.56 37.93 -44.62
N ARG A 20 -37.76 38.50 -44.41
CA ARG A 20 -37.95 39.78 -43.70
C ARG A 20 -38.33 39.62 -42.22
N GLU A 21 -38.69 38.41 -41.80
CA GLU A 21 -39.29 38.18 -40.47
C GLU A 21 -38.29 37.72 -39.40
N ASN A 22 -37.18 37.08 -39.78
CA ASN A 22 -36.23 36.48 -38.85
C ASN A 22 -34.93 37.30 -38.76
N GLY A 23 -34.33 37.40 -37.57
CA GLY A 23 -32.98 37.97 -37.38
C GLY A 23 -32.88 39.50 -37.42
N PHE A 24 -34.01 40.20 -37.36
CA PHE A 24 -34.08 41.67 -37.32
C PHE A 24 -34.74 42.17 -36.02
N ASN A 25 -34.52 43.44 -35.69
CA ASN A 25 -35.09 44.16 -34.54
C ASN A 25 -34.69 43.64 -33.15
N TRP A 26 -33.61 42.87 -33.04
CA TRP A 26 -33.07 42.47 -31.74
C TRP A 26 -32.72 43.68 -30.88
N LYS A 27 -33.20 43.67 -29.65
CA LYS A 27 -32.90 44.73 -28.68
C LYS A 27 -31.55 44.49 -28.03
N LEU A 28 -30.89 45.59 -27.67
CA LEU A 28 -29.69 45.50 -26.85
C LEU A 28 -30.05 44.84 -25.51
N HIS A 29 -29.31 43.79 -25.12
CA HIS A 29 -29.57 42.89 -23.98
C HIS A 29 -30.65 41.82 -24.18
N GLU A 30 -31.12 41.60 -25.41
CA GLU A 30 -31.97 40.44 -25.73
C GLU A 30 -31.11 39.19 -25.95
N ILE A 31 -31.43 38.10 -25.25
CA ILE A 31 -30.75 36.81 -25.42
C ILE A 31 -31.38 36.10 -26.62
N VAL A 32 -30.68 36.07 -27.75
CA VAL A 32 -31.18 35.52 -29.02
C VAL A 32 -30.71 34.09 -29.30
N GLY A 33 -29.89 33.54 -28.40
CA GLY A 33 -29.43 32.16 -28.49
C GLY A 33 -28.49 31.79 -27.33
N ALA A 34 -28.25 30.50 -27.19
CA ALA A 34 -27.24 29.93 -26.31
C ALA A 34 -26.47 28.87 -27.08
N GLN A 35 -25.14 28.91 -27.00
CA GLN A 35 -24.29 27.87 -27.57
C GLN A 35 -23.71 27.03 -26.43
N MET A 36 -24.08 25.75 -26.40
CA MET A 36 -23.46 24.77 -25.52
C MET A 36 -22.48 23.95 -26.34
N ILE A 37 -21.22 23.90 -25.89
CA ILE A 37 -20.19 23.03 -26.46
C ILE A 37 -19.98 21.90 -25.46
N LEU A 38 -20.29 20.68 -25.90
CA LEU A 38 -20.06 19.48 -25.10
C LEU A 38 -18.73 18.86 -25.52
N VAL A 39 -17.74 18.88 -24.62
CA VAL A 39 -16.43 18.26 -24.86
C VAL A 39 -16.40 16.93 -24.11
N PRO A 40 -16.13 15.80 -24.78
CA PRO A 40 -16.09 14.50 -24.11
C PRO A 40 -14.89 14.46 -23.15
N ALA A 41 -15.19 14.41 -21.86
CA ALA A 41 -14.15 14.39 -20.82
C ALA A 41 -13.48 13.01 -20.69
N ASP A 42 -14.10 11.96 -21.23
CA ASP A 42 -13.60 10.57 -21.13
C ASP A 42 -12.19 10.42 -21.69
N ALA A 43 -11.88 11.07 -22.81
CA ALA A 43 -10.55 11.04 -23.42
C ALA A 43 -9.46 11.61 -22.49
N VAL A 44 -9.81 12.57 -21.64
CA VAL A 44 -8.89 13.16 -20.64
C VAL A 44 -8.77 12.24 -19.42
N PHE A 45 -9.88 11.63 -18.98
CA PHE A 45 -9.91 10.77 -17.80
C PHE A 45 -9.33 9.37 -18.02
N GLU A 46 -9.29 8.86 -19.25
CA GLU A 46 -8.66 7.55 -19.53
C GLU A 46 -7.19 7.52 -19.13
N SER A 47 -6.45 8.59 -19.44
CA SER A 47 -5.04 8.71 -19.07
C SER A 47 -4.86 8.76 -17.55
N ALA A 48 -5.72 9.51 -16.87
CA ALA A 48 -5.73 9.58 -15.41
C ALA A 48 -6.05 8.22 -14.76
N LYS A 49 -7.01 7.47 -15.33
CA LYS A 49 -7.40 6.15 -14.85
C LYS A 49 -6.29 5.12 -15.05
N LYS A 50 -5.61 5.13 -16.21
CA LYS A 50 -4.45 4.26 -16.47
C LYS A 50 -3.31 4.52 -15.48
N LEU A 51 -3.02 5.80 -15.21
CA LEU A 51 -2.01 6.17 -14.23
C LEU A 51 -2.40 5.75 -12.82
N GLN A 52 -3.66 5.98 -12.43
CA GLN A 52 -4.19 5.58 -11.13
C GLN A 52 -4.03 4.07 -10.91
N VAL A 53 -4.48 3.24 -11.87
CA VAL A 53 -4.36 1.78 -11.78
C VAL A 53 -2.90 1.35 -11.69
N SER A 54 -2.01 1.97 -12.47
CA SER A 54 -0.57 1.64 -12.45
C SER A 54 0.06 1.96 -11.10
N VAL A 55 -0.18 3.17 -10.57
CA VAL A 55 0.35 3.61 -9.27
C VAL A 55 -0.19 2.74 -8.13
N THR A 56 -1.50 2.49 -8.11
CA THR A 56 -2.13 1.63 -7.10
C THR A 56 -1.59 0.20 -7.18
N SER A 57 -1.41 -0.35 -8.38
CA SER A 57 -0.84 -1.69 -8.56
C SER A 57 0.59 -1.77 -8.02
N ILE A 58 1.44 -0.79 -8.34
CA ILE A 58 2.83 -0.75 -7.86
C ILE A 58 2.85 -0.67 -6.33
N LEU A 59 2.01 0.19 -5.74
CA LEU A 59 1.89 0.32 -4.29
C LEU A 59 1.50 -1.01 -3.62
N ILE A 60 0.49 -1.71 -4.16
CA ILE A 60 0.05 -3.00 -3.63
C ILE A 60 1.19 -4.03 -3.70
N VAL A 61 1.90 -4.09 -4.83
CA VAL A 61 3.04 -5.01 -4.99
C VAL A 61 4.15 -4.70 -4.00
N CYS A 62 4.53 -3.44 -3.85
CA CYS A 62 5.55 -3.02 -2.87
C CYS A 62 5.16 -3.38 -1.44
N LEU A 63 3.91 -3.13 -1.05
CA LEU A 63 3.42 -3.49 0.29
C LEU A 63 3.39 -5.01 0.50
N ALA A 64 2.92 -5.77 -0.49
CA ALA A 64 2.92 -7.23 -0.42
C ALA A 64 4.35 -7.78 -0.27
N LEU A 65 5.30 -7.27 -1.04
CA LEU A 65 6.72 -7.64 -0.93
C LEU A 65 7.29 -7.29 0.44
N ALA A 66 7.02 -6.11 0.97
CA ALA A 66 7.46 -5.71 2.30
C ALA A 66 6.93 -6.67 3.39
N ILE A 67 5.64 -7.03 3.33
CA ILE A 67 5.03 -7.97 4.27
C ILE A 67 5.70 -9.34 4.18
N ILE A 68 5.92 -9.86 2.96
CA ILE A 68 6.57 -11.16 2.75
C ILE A 68 7.99 -11.15 3.31
N LEU A 69 8.77 -10.10 3.02
CA LEU A 69 10.14 -9.96 3.50
C LEU A 69 10.21 -9.86 5.02
N ILE A 70 9.37 -9.04 5.64
CA ILE A 70 9.32 -8.91 7.10
C ILE A 70 8.92 -10.23 7.74
N ASN A 71 7.91 -10.93 7.22
CA ASN A 71 7.48 -12.20 7.76
C ASN A 71 8.58 -13.27 7.66
N PHE A 72 9.26 -13.33 6.51
CA PHE A 72 10.39 -14.22 6.30
C PHE A 72 11.55 -13.91 7.24
N PHE A 73 11.89 -12.63 7.39
CA PHE A 73 12.93 -12.15 8.29
C PHE A 73 12.62 -12.50 9.75
N LEU A 74 11.41 -12.20 10.23
CA LEU A 74 10.99 -12.53 11.59
C LEU A 74 11.00 -14.04 11.84
N ARG A 75 10.57 -14.84 10.86
CA ARG A 75 10.57 -16.29 10.98
C ARG A 75 11.98 -16.84 11.19
N PHE A 76 12.96 -16.33 10.45
CA PHE A 76 14.35 -16.81 10.54
C PHE A 76 15.11 -16.22 11.73
N SER A 77 14.95 -14.91 11.97
CA SER A 77 15.72 -14.19 12.99
C SER A 77 15.16 -14.37 14.40
N VAL A 78 13.85 -14.58 14.55
CA VAL A 78 13.20 -14.61 15.88
C VAL A 78 12.47 -15.92 16.13
N THR A 79 11.48 -16.26 15.30
CA THR A 79 10.59 -17.40 15.56
C THR A 79 11.33 -18.74 15.58
N THR A 80 12.28 -18.95 14.67
CA THR A 80 13.02 -20.21 14.56
C THR A 80 13.97 -20.41 15.75
N PRO A 81 14.85 -19.45 16.11
CA PRO A 81 15.66 -19.54 17.33
C PRO A 81 14.82 -19.76 18.59
N LEU A 82 13.73 -19.00 18.75
CA LEU A 82 12.87 -19.10 19.92
C LEU A 82 12.24 -20.49 20.06
N LYS A 83 11.76 -21.07 18.94
CA LYS A 83 11.22 -22.44 18.94
C LYS A 83 12.27 -23.48 19.33
N LYS A 84 13.50 -23.33 18.86
CA LYS A 84 14.60 -24.25 19.21
C LYS A 84 14.96 -24.14 20.71
N MET A 85 14.98 -22.92 21.26
CA MET A 85 15.21 -22.71 22.69
C MET A 85 14.10 -23.33 23.55
N ALA A 86 12.84 -23.13 23.17
CA ALA A 86 11.71 -23.75 23.86
C ALA A 86 11.79 -25.28 23.85
N GLN A 87 12.17 -25.87 22.71
CA GLN A 87 12.39 -27.31 22.60
C GLN A 87 13.55 -27.80 23.48
N LEU A 88 14.63 -27.03 23.59
CA LEU A 88 15.73 -27.38 24.49
C LEU A 88 15.30 -27.33 25.95
N ALA A 89 14.61 -26.26 26.37
CA ALA A 89 14.09 -26.13 27.72
C ALA A 89 13.17 -27.31 28.10
N GLN A 90 12.32 -27.74 27.16
CA GLN A 90 11.47 -28.91 27.36
C GLN A 90 12.29 -30.19 27.56
N ARG A 91 13.38 -30.39 26.81
CA ARG A 91 14.26 -31.56 26.97
C ARG A 91 15.00 -31.57 28.30
N ILE A 92 15.50 -30.40 28.71
CA ILE A 92 16.14 -30.19 30.01
C ILE A 92 15.16 -30.55 31.13
N SER A 93 13.89 -30.13 31.02
CA SER A 93 12.87 -30.48 32.03
C SER A 93 12.56 -31.98 32.11
N THR A 94 12.83 -32.74 31.05
CA THR A 94 12.67 -34.20 31.02
C THR A 94 13.95 -34.96 31.38
N GLY A 95 15.02 -34.25 31.79
CA GLY A 95 16.29 -34.84 32.22
C GLY A 95 17.35 -35.04 31.12
N ASP A 96 17.09 -34.60 29.88
CA ASP A 96 18.09 -34.63 28.80
C ASP A 96 18.93 -33.34 28.79
N LEU A 97 20.11 -33.40 29.42
CA LEU A 97 21.06 -32.29 29.58
C LEU A 97 22.19 -32.29 28.53
N SER A 98 22.12 -33.20 27.55
CA SER A 98 23.21 -33.49 26.60
C SER A 98 23.39 -32.44 25.48
N LYS A 99 22.38 -31.61 25.24
CA LYS A 99 22.35 -30.65 24.12
C LYS A 99 22.63 -29.24 24.61
N GLU A 100 23.48 -28.52 23.89
CA GLU A 100 23.71 -27.09 24.08
C GLU A 100 23.05 -26.27 22.97
N PHE A 101 22.53 -25.11 23.32
CA PHE A 101 22.07 -24.15 22.32
C PHE A 101 23.23 -23.23 21.94
N ALA A 102 23.83 -23.48 20.77
CA ALA A 102 24.80 -22.58 20.17
C ALA A 102 24.06 -21.51 19.37
N HIS A 103 23.93 -20.31 19.93
CA HIS A 103 23.51 -19.12 19.19
C HIS A 103 24.72 -18.22 18.95
N PRO A 104 25.21 -18.10 17.71
CA PRO A 104 26.43 -17.36 17.42
C PRO A 104 26.25 -15.84 17.36
N TYR A 105 25.05 -15.32 17.67
CA TYR A 105 24.73 -13.89 17.57
C TYR A 105 24.73 -13.23 18.94
N ASN A 106 25.34 -12.05 19.04
CA ASN A 106 25.43 -11.22 20.26
C ASN A 106 24.23 -10.27 20.38
N ASP A 107 23.02 -10.79 20.23
CA ASP A 107 21.76 -10.07 20.38
C ASP A 107 21.01 -10.50 21.66
N GLU A 108 19.80 -10.00 21.86
CA GLU A 108 18.94 -10.39 22.98
C GLU A 108 18.64 -11.89 22.99
N MET A 109 18.58 -12.53 21.82
CA MET A 109 18.42 -13.98 21.70
C MET A 109 19.69 -14.72 22.16
N GLY A 110 20.87 -14.21 21.85
CA GLY A 110 22.16 -14.69 22.36
C GLY A 110 22.27 -14.58 23.89
N MET A 111 21.82 -13.47 24.47
CA MET A 111 21.79 -13.31 25.93
C MET A 111 20.85 -14.32 26.61
N LEU A 112 19.68 -14.55 26.01
CA LEU A 112 18.74 -15.56 26.49
C LEU A 112 19.33 -16.98 26.36
N ALA A 113 20.03 -17.28 25.26
CA ALA A 113 20.73 -18.54 25.04
C ALA A 113 21.76 -18.81 26.13
N ALA A 114 22.60 -17.81 26.42
CA ALA A 114 23.62 -17.91 27.45
C ALA A 114 23.01 -18.15 28.84
N SER A 115 21.90 -17.47 29.15
CA SER A 115 21.20 -17.64 30.42
C SER A 115 20.60 -19.04 30.56
N LEU A 116 20.00 -19.57 29.49
CA LEU A 116 19.46 -20.94 29.46
C LEU A 116 20.57 -21.99 29.60
N ASN A 117 21.71 -21.81 28.93
CA ASN A 117 22.85 -22.71 29.05
C ASN A 117 23.43 -22.71 30.48
N ARG A 118 23.51 -21.54 31.14
CA ARG A 118 23.93 -21.46 32.55
C ARG A 118 22.98 -22.22 33.47
N MET A 119 21.67 -22.07 33.29
CA MET A 119 20.66 -22.81 34.06
C MET A 119 20.79 -24.33 33.87
N LYS A 120 21.05 -24.79 32.63
CA LYS A 120 21.33 -26.21 32.33
C LYS A 120 22.53 -26.72 33.14
N VAL A 121 23.64 -25.99 33.15
CA VAL A 121 24.86 -26.37 33.86
C VAL A 121 24.61 -26.43 35.37
N SER A 122 23.90 -25.45 35.94
CA SER A 122 23.56 -25.48 37.38
C SER A 122 22.70 -26.70 37.75
N LEU A 123 21.74 -27.07 36.89
CA LEU A 123 20.89 -28.24 37.09
C LEU A 123 21.67 -29.55 36.99
N ASP A 124 22.60 -29.65 36.02
CA ASP A 124 23.48 -30.81 35.83
C ASP A 124 24.38 -31.03 37.05
N ILE A 125 24.97 -29.95 37.58
CA ILE A 125 25.78 -30.00 38.80
C ILE A 125 24.94 -30.49 39.98
N ALA A 126 23.75 -29.92 40.19
CA ALA A 126 22.87 -30.33 41.29
C ALA A 126 22.45 -31.81 41.21
N MET A 127 22.13 -32.30 40.02
CA MET A 127 21.84 -33.73 39.79
C MET A 127 23.06 -34.62 40.05
N SER A 128 24.24 -34.20 39.63
CA SER A 128 25.49 -34.97 39.85
C SER A 128 25.83 -35.10 41.33
N MET A 129 25.59 -34.05 42.13
CA MET A 129 25.81 -34.08 43.59
C MET A 129 24.88 -35.08 44.28
N LEU A 130 23.59 -35.09 43.92
CA LEU A 130 22.61 -36.05 44.47
C LEU A 130 22.98 -37.51 44.15
N ASN A 131 23.45 -37.77 42.93
CA ASN A 131 23.91 -39.12 42.55
C ASN A 131 25.20 -39.53 43.25
N SER A 132 26.10 -38.58 43.58
CA SER A 132 27.33 -38.88 44.31
C SER A 132 27.16 -39.14 45.81
N GLU A 133 26.05 -38.66 46.40
CA GLU A 133 25.70 -38.92 47.81
C GLU A 133 24.91 -40.23 48.03
N THR A 134 24.43 -40.85 46.95
CA THR A 134 23.61 -42.08 46.98
C THR A 134 24.38 -43.36 46.68
N GLU A 135 25.71 -43.28 46.46
CA GLU A 135 26.67 -44.39 46.51
C GLU A 135 27.47 -44.39 47.81
#